data_AF-A0A7X0DFQ2-F1
#
_entry.id   AF-A0A7X0DFQ2-F1
#
_cell.length_a   1.000
_cell.length_b   1.000
_cell.length_c   1.000
_cell.angle_alpha   90.00
_cell.angle_beta   90.00
_cell.angle_gamma   90.00
#
_symmetry.space_group_name_H-M   'P 1'
#
loop_
_entity.id
_entity.type
_entity.pdbx_description
1 polymer ?
#
loop_
_entity_poly.entity_id
_entity_poly.type
_entity_poly.pdbx_seq_one_letter_code
_entity_poly.pdbx_strand_id
1 'polypeptide(L)'
;MADSWDPALTRAKLRKMPNTLVCDALLDQAIFAGVGNIIKNEVLYRTRIHPLSTHGALPLRKLRELVEQARVYAFQFLEWKKAFVLRKHWLVHNRSRCPRHDIPLTRAYLGKTDRRSFYCGLCQKRYTQDSQP
;
A
#
# COMPACT_ATOMS: atom_id res chain seq x y z
N MET A 1 -16.13 -13.08 -5.79
CA MET A 1 -15.25 -11.89 -5.70
C MET A 1 -15.72 -11.00 -6.83
N ALA A 2 -16.39 -9.88 -6.53
CA ALA A 2 -17.32 -9.24 -7.46
C ALA A 2 -16.67 -8.91 -8.83
N ASP A 3 -17.31 -9.41 -9.89
CA ASP A 3 -16.94 -9.31 -11.31
C ASP A 3 -17.04 -7.88 -11.89
N SER A 4 -16.93 -6.84 -11.07
CA SER A 4 -17.10 -5.43 -11.47
C SER A 4 -15.81 -4.60 -11.40
N TRP A 5 -14.65 -5.24 -11.28
CA TRP A 5 -13.37 -4.54 -11.38
C TRP A 5 -13.02 -4.27 -12.84
N ASP A 6 -13.33 -3.06 -13.33
CA ASP A 6 -12.85 -2.58 -14.63
C ASP A 6 -11.46 -1.91 -14.46
N PRO A 7 -10.39 -2.55 -14.97
CA PRO A 7 -9.03 -2.02 -14.87
C PRO A 7 -8.84 -0.73 -15.68
N ALA A 8 -9.63 -0.50 -16.73
CA ALA A 8 -9.54 0.68 -17.58
C ALA A 8 -10.16 1.90 -16.89
N LEU A 9 -11.36 1.77 -16.32
CA LEU A 9 -12.00 2.84 -15.53
C LEU A 9 -11.18 3.19 -14.29
N THR A 10 -10.64 2.18 -13.62
CA THR A 10 -9.76 2.36 -12.46
C THR A 10 -8.50 3.17 -12.82
N ARG A 11 -7.84 2.80 -13.93
CA ARG A 11 -6.67 3.53 -14.43
C ARG A 11 -7.00 4.95 -14.89
N ALA A 12 -8.16 5.16 -15.50
CA ALA A 12 -8.63 6.48 -15.90
C ALA A 12 -8.89 7.39 -14.69
N LYS A 13 -9.51 6.87 -13.62
CA LYS A 13 -9.72 7.62 -12.37
C LYS A 13 -8.40 7.98 -11.69
N LEU A 14 -7.47 7.02 -11.58
CA LEU A 14 -6.15 7.27 -11.01
C LEU A 14 -5.40 8.36 -11.79
N ARG A 15 -5.35 8.25 -13.13
CA ARG A 15 -4.70 9.26 -14.00
C ARG A 15 -5.24 10.68 -13.81
N LYS A 16 -6.51 10.85 -13.43
CA LYS A 16 -7.11 12.18 -13.17
C LYS A 16 -6.69 12.80 -11.83
N MET A 17 -6.02 12.06 -10.94
CA MET A 17 -5.67 12.54 -9.60
C MET A 17 -4.20 12.26 -9.23
N PRO A 18 -3.21 12.63 -10.07
CA PRO A 18 -1.80 12.21 -9.94
C PRO A 18 -1.19 12.48 -8.55
N ASN A 19 -1.69 13.51 -7.85
CA ASN A 19 -1.25 13.93 -6.52
C ASN A 19 -1.86 13.12 -5.36
N THR A 20 -2.74 12.15 -5.64
CA THR A 20 -3.27 11.27 -4.60
C THR A 20 -2.14 10.41 -4.02
N LEU A 21 -2.06 10.40 -2.69
CA LEU A 21 -1.10 9.59 -1.96
C LEU A 21 -1.40 8.10 -2.13
N VAL A 22 -0.36 7.29 -2.27
CA VAL A 22 -0.50 5.84 -2.48
C VAL A 22 -1.21 5.18 -1.30
N CYS A 23 -1.01 5.67 -0.07
CA CYS A 23 -1.72 5.16 1.11
C CYS A 23 -3.24 5.39 1.05
N ASP A 24 -3.69 6.50 0.45
CA ASP A 24 -5.13 6.78 0.27
C ASP A 24 -5.68 6.02 -0.93
N ALA A 25 -4.93 5.98 -2.04
CA ALA A 25 -5.32 5.25 -3.24
C ALA A 25 -5.56 3.75 -2.96
N LEU A 26 -4.73 3.13 -2.12
CA LEU A 26 -4.91 1.73 -1.71
C LEU A 26 -6.16 1.49 -0.86
N LEU A 27 -6.66 2.52 -0.15
CA LEU A 27 -7.85 2.39 0.70
C LEU A 27 -9.15 2.71 -0.05
N ASP A 28 -9.05 3.25 -1.26
CA ASP A 28 -10.20 3.53 -2.11
C ASP A 28 -10.89 2.22 -2.50
N GLN A 29 -12.06 1.95 -1.92
CA GLN A 29 -12.83 0.73 -2.17
C GLN A 29 -13.37 0.64 -3.59
N ALA A 30 -13.43 1.75 -4.34
CA ALA A 30 -13.79 1.72 -5.75
C ALA A 30 -12.64 1.20 -6.63
N ILE A 31 -11.40 1.21 -6.13
CA ILE A 31 -10.18 0.79 -6.84
C ILE A 31 -9.70 -0.56 -6.31
N PHE A 32 -9.62 -0.69 -4.99
CA PHE A 32 -9.11 -1.85 -4.26
C PHE A 32 -10.13 -2.31 -3.21
N ALA A 33 -11.21 -2.93 -3.68
CA ALA A 33 -12.23 -3.51 -2.81
C ALA A 33 -11.61 -4.54 -1.84
N GLY A 34 -11.85 -4.35 -0.54
CA GLY A 34 -11.34 -5.23 0.51
C GLY A 34 -9.93 -4.91 1.01
N VAL A 35 -9.22 -3.95 0.42
CA VAL A 35 -7.95 -3.47 0.97
C VAL A 35 -8.22 -2.56 2.16
N GLY A 36 -7.83 -3.05 3.34
CA GLY A 36 -7.87 -2.31 4.60
C GLY A 36 -6.49 -1.85 5.08
N ASN A 37 -6.44 -1.26 6.28
CA ASN A 37 -5.21 -0.67 6.82
C ASN A 37 -4.06 -1.68 7.01
N ILE A 38 -4.37 -2.95 7.29
CA ILE A 38 -3.34 -4.00 7.41
C ILE A 38 -2.70 -4.25 6.06
N ILE A 39 -3.52 -4.56 5.04
CA ILE A 39 -3.06 -4.84 3.67
C ILE A 39 -2.27 -3.64 3.13
N LYS A 40 -2.77 -2.42 3.33
CA LYS A 40 -2.08 -1.18 2.96
C LYS A 40 -0.63 -1.14 3.49
N ASN A 41 -0.44 -1.35 4.79
CA ASN A 41 0.89 -1.28 5.41
C ASN A 41 1.83 -2.38 4.88
N GLU A 42 1.32 -3.60 4.78
CA GLU A 42 2.10 -4.76 4.36
C GLU A 42 2.51 -4.67 2.88
N VAL A 43 1.59 -4.25 2.01
CA VAL A 43 1.83 -4.07 0.57
C VAL A 43 2.82 -2.94 0.33
N LEU A 44 2.65 -1.78 0.99
CA LEU A 44 3.59 -0.66 0.88
C LEU A 44 5.01 -1.05 1.32
N TYR A 45 5.13 -1.83 2.38
CA TYR A 45 6.42 -2.34 2.84
C TYR A 45 7.06 -3.30 1.83
N ARG A 46 6.30 -4.30 1.36
CA ARG A 46 6.78 -5.31 0.40
C ARG A 46 7.24 -4.69 -0.92
N THR A 47 6.49 -3.69 -1.39
CA THR A 47 6.77 -2.96 -2.63
C THR A 47 7.83 -1.87 -2.46
N ARG A 48 8.28 -1.61 -1.22
CA ARG A 48 9.28 -0.59 -0.86
C ARG A 48 8.85 0.83 -1.24
N ILE A 49 7.57 1.12 -1.12
CA ILE A 49 6.97 2.43 -1.42
C ILE A 49 6.58 3.12 -0.12
N HIS A 50 6.98 4.38 0.03
CA HIS A 50 6.61 5.19 1.19
C HIS A 50 5.11 5.57 1.12
N PRO A 51 4.36 5.54 2.23
CA PRO A 51 2.92 5.87 2.23
C PRO A 51 2.61 7.26 1.67
N LEU A 52 3.44 8.26 1.98
CA LEU A 52 3.35 9.63 1.45
C LEU A 52 3.91 9.81 0.02
N SER A 53 4.08 8.72 -0.73
CA SER A 53 4.39 8.83 -2.16
C SER A 53 3.13 9.23 -2.91
N THR A 54 3.25 10.05 -3.95
CA THR A 54 2.14 10.31 -4.88
C THR A 54 2.09 9.22 -5.92
N HIS A 55 0.88 8.75 -6.25
CA HIS A 55 0.74 7.63 -7.18
C HIS A 55 1.23 8.00 -8.59
N GLY A 56 1.08 9.27 -9.00
CA GLY A 56 1.55 9.79 -10.28
C GLY A 56 3.07 9.93 -10.39
N ALA A 57 3.80 9.95 -9.26
CA ALA A 57 5.27 9.95 -9.24
C ALA A 57 5.88 8.54 -9.24
N LEU A 58 5.06 7.49 -9.12
CA LEU A 58 5.55 6.12 -9.13
C LEU A 58 6.00 5.71 -10.53
N PRO A 59 7.20 5.13 -10.69
CA PRO A 59 7.58 4.47 -11.93
C PRO A 59 6.56 3.40 -12.31
N LEU A 60 6.29 3.21 -13.61
CA LEU A 60 5.30 2.25 -14.09
C LEU A 60 5.54 0.82 -13.56
N ARG A 61 6.82 0.43 -13.43
CA ARG A 61 7.21 -0.86 -12.82
C ARG A 61 6.73 -0.97 -11.37
N LYS A 62 6.90 0.08 -10.56
CA LYS A 62 6.48 0.12 -9.16
C LYS A 62 4.96 0.15 -9.03
N LEU A 63 4.28 0.84 -9.93
CA LEU A 63 2.82 0.84 -9.96
C LEU A 63 2.26 -0.57 -10.26
N ARG A 64 2.84 -1.29 -11.24
CA ARG A 64 2.46 -2.68 -11.54
C ARG A 64 2.71 -3.60 -10.35
N GLU A 65 3.91 -3.51 -9.76
CA GLU A 65 4.29 -4.28 -8.57
C GLU A 65 3.33 -4.01 -7.41
N LEU A 66 2.92 -2.76 -7.20
CA LEU A 66 1.95 -2.37 -6.17
C LEU A 66 0.60 -3.05 -6.35
N VAL A 67 0.04 -2.98 -7.55
CA VAL A 67 -1.28 -3.57 -7.87
C VAL A 67 -1.24 -5.09 -7.73
N GLU A 68 -0.18 -5.72 -8.24
CA GLU A 68 0.01 -7.17 -8.15
C GLU A 68 0.14 -7.62 -6.69
N GLN A 69 0.99 -6.96 -5.90
CA GLN A 69 1.16 -7.28 -4.49
C GLN A 69 -0.12 -7.02 -3.67
N ALA A 70 -0.88 -5.95 -3.98
CA ALA A 70 -2.17 -5.71 -3.34
C ALA A 70 -3.15 -6.86 -3.57
N ARG A 71 -3.25 -7.33 -4.82
CA ARG A 71 -4.09 -8.48 -5.18
C ARG A 71 -3.63 -9.76 -4.49
N VAL A 72 -2.35 -10.13 -4.63
CA VAL A 72 -1.80 -11.36 -4.05
C VAL A 72 -1.97 -11.37 -2.53
N TYR A 73 -1.62 -10.27 -1.87
CA TYR A 73 -1.73 -10.19 -0.42
C TYR A 73 -3.20 -10.19 0.06
N ALA A 74 -4.14 -9.65 -0.71
CA ALA A 74 -5.56 -9.71 -0.36
C ALA A 74 -6.11 -11.16 -0.38
N PHE A 75 -5.70 -11.97 -1.36
CA PHE A 75 -6.04 -13.40 -1.41
C PHE A 75 -5.43 -14.16 -0.23
N GLN A 76 -4.12 -13.97 0.01
CA GLN A 76 -3.42 -14.56 1.16
C GLN A 76 -4.05 -14.13 2.49
N PHE A 77 -4.44 -12.85 2.61
CA PHE A 77 -5.12 -12.33 3.79
C PHE A 77 -6.44 -13.06 4.05
N LEU A 78 -7.23 -13.32 3.01
CA LEU A 78 -8.48 -14.07 3.14
C LEU A 78 -8.23 -15.51 3.61
N GLU A 79 -7.24 -16.19 3.03
CA GLU A 79 -6.82 -17.54 3.43
C GLU A 79 -6.35 -17.58 4.89
N TRP A 80 -5.43 -16.70 5.27
CA TRP A 80 -4.91 -16.62 6.64
C TRP A 80 -5.97 -16.20 7.66
N LYS A 81 -6.95 -15.39 7.23
CA LYS A 81 -8.11 -15.04 8.06
C LYS A 81 -8.98 -16.26 8.32
N LYS A 82 -9.28 -17.07 7.28
CA LYS A 82 -10.04 -18.33 7.43
C LYS A 82 -9.30 -19.36 8.29
N ALA A 83 -7.97 -19.41 8.18
CA ALA A 83 -7.13 -20.30 8.97
C ALA A 83 -6.74 -19.75 10.35
N PHE A 84 -7.24 -18.57 10.75
CA PHE A 84 -6.93 -17.92 12.04
C PHE A 84 -5.43 -17.68 12.32
N VAL A 85 -4.58 -17.62 11.28
CA VAL A 85 -3.12 -17.42 11.40
C VAL A 85 -2.63 -16.03 10.98
N LEU A 86 -3.56 -15.10 10.72
CA LEU A 86 -3.26 -13.80 10.14
C LEU A 86 -2.11 -13.01 10.80
N ARG A 87 -2.06 -12.96 12.13
CA ARG A 87 -1.03 -12.21 12.88
C ARG A 87 0.39 -12.75 12.67
N LYS A 88 0.53 -14.03 12.32
CA LYS A 88 1.84 -14.66 12.08
C LYS A 88 2.52 -14.12 10.81
N HIS A 89 1.75 -13.56 9.89
CA HIS A 89 2.24 -13.11 8.58
C HIS A 89 2.52 -11.60 8.49
N TRP A 90 2.28 -10.84 9.56
CA TRP A 90 2.55 -9.39 9.59
C TRP A 90 4.04 -9.10 9.69
N LEU A 91 4.57 -8.39 8.68
CA LEU A 91 5.96 -7.94 8.64
C LEU A 91 6.14 -6.59 9.34
N VAL A 92 5.20 -5.67 9.15
CA VAL A 92 5.31 -4.30 9.69
C VAL A 92 4.09 -3.85 10.47
N HIS A 93 2.91 -4.41 10.19
CA HIS A 93 1.69 -4.00 10.87
C HIS A 93 1.78 -4.32 12.36
N ASN A 94 1.63 -3.29 13.20
CA ASN A 94 1.76 -3.39 14.65
C ASN A 94 3.10 -3.99 15.12
N ARG A 95 4.16 -3.85 14.32
CA ARG A 95 5.54 -4.17 14.69
C ARG A 95 6.29 -2.89 15.07
N SER A 96 7.31 -3.03 15.91
CA SER A 96 8.17 -1.92 16.35
C SER A 96 9.43 -1.76 15.51
N ARG A 97 9.94 -2.84 14.92
CA ARG A 97 11.21 -2.86 14.17
C ARG A 97 11.01 -3.42 12.77
N CYS A 98 11.81 -2.93 11.83
CA CYS A 98 11.83 -3.38 10.45
C CYS A 98 12.48 -4.77 10.36
N PRO A 99 11.84 -5.79 9.76
CA PRO A 99 12.40 -7.14 9.71
C PRO A 99 13.66 -7.27 8.81
N ARG A 100 14.01 -6.23 8.03
CA ARG A 100 15.17 -6.24 7.12
C ARG A 100 16.41 -5.56 7.68
N HIS A 101 16.25 -4.41 8.34
CA HIS A 101 17.36 -3.59 8.84
C HIS A 101 17.38 -3.47 10.35
N ASP A 102 16.40 -4.09 11.02
CA ASP A 102 16.21 -4.03 12.47
C ASP A 102 16.16 -2.61 13.06
N ILE A 103 15.73 -1.61 12.28
CA ILE A 103 15.54 -0.23 12.76
C ILE A 103 14.09 0.01 13.22
N PRO A 104 13.85 0.98 14.11
CA PRO A 104 12.50 1.35 14.52
C PRO A 104 11.60 1.72 13.32
N LEU A 105 10.38 1.19 13.31
CA LEU A 105 9.34 1.59 12.35
C LEU A 105 8.70 2.89 12.78
N THR A 106 8.53 3.80 11.83
CA THR A 106 7.79 5.03 12.05
C THR A 106 6.30 4.73 12.06
N ARG A 107 5.61 5.22 13.11
CA ARG A 107 4.17 5.12 13.27
C ARG A 107 3.60 6.53 13.14
N ALA A 108 2.82 6.76 12.09
CA ALA A 108 2.20 8.05 11.85
C ALA A 108 0.79 7.88 11.30
N TYR A 109 -0.07 8.84 11.58
CA TYR A 109 -1.36 8.96 10.93
C TYR A 109 -1.15 9.76 9.64
N LEU A 110 -1.48 9.15 8.50
CA LEU A 110 -1.10 9.66 7.19
C LEU A 110 -2.29 9.59 6.22
N GLY A 111 -2.25 10.47 5.23
CA GLY A 111 -3.25 10.54 4.17
C GLY A 111 -4.50 11.31 4.59
N LYS A 112 -5.41 11.49 3.63
CA LYS A 112 -6.72 12.13 3.87
C LYS A 112 -7.59 11.33 4.82
N THR A 113 -7.39 10.01 4.85
CA THR A 113 -8.19 9.09 5.68
C THR A 113 -7.72 9.02 7.13
N ASP A 114 -6.65 9.73 7.49
CA ASP A 114 -6.03 9.76 8.81
C ASP A 114 -5.84 8.35 9.41
N ARG A 115 -5.37 7.42 8.58
CA ARG A 115 -5.19 6.01 8.99
C ARG A 115 -3.76 5.77 9.43
N ARG A 116 -3.62 5.16 10.61
CA ARG A 116 -2.32 4.75 11.16
C ARG A 116 -1.52 3.91 10.17
N SER A 117 -0.31 4.36 9.88
CA SER A 117 0.63 3.74 8.96
C SER A 117 1.91 3.34 9.67
N PHE A 118 2.46 2.18 9.29
CA PHE A 118 3.73 1.65 9.81
C PHE A 118 4.69 1.55 8.62
N TYR A 119 5.81 2.26 8.69
CA TYR A 119 6.76 2.26 7.59
C TYR A 119 8.20 2.40 8.07
N CYS A 120 9.13 1.94 7.24
CA CYS A 120 10.56 1.98 7.47
C CYS A 120 11.18 3.09 6.61
N GLY A 121 11.82 4.08 7.25
CA GLY A 121 12.46 5.20 6.56
C GLY A 121 13.61 4.81 5.62
N LEU A 122 14.23 3.64 5.83
CA LEU A 122 15.30 3.12 4.95
C LEU A 122 14.77 2.21 3.84
N CYS A 123 13.77 1.36 4.11
CA CYS A 123 13.27 0.42 3.10
C CYS A 123 12.38 1.08 2.05
N GLN A 124 11.60 2.08 2.47
CA GLN A 124 10.50 2.61 1.66
C GLN A 124 10.87 3.96 1.08
N LYS A 125 11.07 4.00 -0.24
CA LYS A 125 11.41 5.22 -0.96
C LYS A 125 10.17 6.08 -1.16
N ARG A 126 10.31 7.39 -0.91
CA ARG A 126 9.29 8.39 -1.18
C ARG A 126 9.40 8.88 -2.62
N TYR A 127 8.29 8.84 -3.35
CA TYR A 127 8.17 9.35 -4.71
C TYR A 127 7.21 10.54 -4.68
N THR A 128 7.69 11.73 -5.03
CA THR A 128 6.93 12.98 -5.05
C THR A 128 7.10 13.65 -6.41
N GLN A 129 6.09 14.37 -6.89
CA GLN A 129 6.18 15.04 -8.20
C GLN A 129 7.12 16.25 -8.20
N ASP A 130 7.47 16.80 -7.03
CA ASP A 130 8.52 17.84 -6.86
C ASP A 130 9.96 17.32 -7.06
N SER A 131 10.12 16.12 -7.63
CA SER A 131 11.41 15.48 -7.84
C SER A 131 11.68 15.27 -9.33
N GLN A 132 11.37 16.28 -10.14
CA GLN A 132 11.89 16.42 -11.49
C GLN A 132 12.75 17.68 -11.53
N PRO A 133 14.07 17.58 -11.79
CA PRO A 133 14.85 18.74 -12.21
C PRO A 133 14.35 19.28 -13.56
#